data_AF-A0A0A2JSK6-F1
#
_entry.id   AF-A0A0A2JSK6-F1
#
_cell.length_a   1.000
_cell.length_b   1.000
_cell.length_c   1.000
_cell.angle_alpha   90.00
_cell.angle_beta   90.00
_cell.angle_gamma   90.00
#
_symmetry.space_group_name_H-M   'P 1'
#
loop_
_entity.id
_entity.type
_entity.pdbx_description
1 polymer ?
#
loop_
_entity_poly.entity_id
_entity_poly.type
_entity_poly.pdbx_seq_one_letter_code
_entity_poly.pdbx_strand_id
1 'polypeptide(L)'
;MASNQLVNKLAAESGGGAAQIVMSANRPRQLSTLTPGAVMYGLYDSTGANILEFFYFYLAQNVIPATLIITTRKSSPLRYLCIPGMIWVASRFIRPFGSSGSPTWCQAITQLVIATLQATNLLLLHPLANSDIPHSTKSIQDFTSRLIAAFRLLSQTRAVNTQWQVKNVPSHPKYYLRRGMQVPTRGRFLLRQLGIVAWQCLVLDIVQTVSLQQTKECGLHEPASLEIEWMVPVGQWVERIATHLSIWFVVNRLITDLAYRVLSIFFVGIGLDSPADWPPAFGSMADAFTLRNFWGKFWHQFMRQPFTSISNFIARDVLNLTRSSTLERYTNLFIVFLISAIFHVIVDILQSVPMERSGSMPFYLAFVLGIMLEDGVQNIWKRVQTSNDRHEKAKQSSGIVPLWKRTAGLVWVMLWLGVTSTWYFTPMIQSTNDDLRVIPFSVAKYIGFQPLVGIVVGSGVGIAVVLEVEI
;
A
#
# COMPACT_ATOMS: atom_id res chain seq x y z
N MET A 1 -14.36 -2.08 -65.36
CA MET A 1 -12.89 -1.98 -65.40
C MET A 1 -12.44 -1.05 -66.54
N ALA A 2 -12.72 0.26 -66.46
CA ALA A 2 -12.21 1.27 -67.42
C ALA A 2 -12.35 2.73 -66.93
N SER A 3 -12.34 2.98 -65.60
CA SER A 3 -12.42 4.35 -65.05
C SER A 3 -11.27 4.69 -64.08
N ASN A 4 -10.61 3.67 -63.50
CA ASN A 4 -9.53 3.89 -62.52
C ASN A 4 -8.12 4.01 -63.15
N GLN A 5 -7.97 3.96 -64.47
CA GLN A 5 -6.67 4.11 -65.15
C GLN A 5 -6.38 5.54 -65.63
N LEU A 6 -7.34 6.47 -65.60
CA LEU A 6 -7.11 7.87 -66.00
C LEU A 6 -6.69 8.77 -64.82
N VAL A 7 -7.13 8.45 -63.60
CA VAL A 7 -6.79 9.24 -62.39
C VAL A 7 -5.35 8.95 -61.93
N ASN A 8 -4.88 7.71 -62.05
CA ASN A 8 -3.53 7.33 -61.65
C ASN A 8 -2.43 7.78 -62.63
N LYS A 9 -2.80 8.29 -63.82
CA LYS A 9 -1.83 8.80 -64.81
C LYS A 9 -1.59 10.30 -64.71
N LEU A 10 -2.42 11.04 -63.98
CA LEU A 10 -2.23 12.50 -63.73
C LEU A 10 -1.54 12.80 -62.40
N ALA A 11 -1.49 11.85 -61.47
CA ALA A 11 -0.82 12.01 -60.18
C ALA A 11 0.69 11.67 -60.21
N ALA A 12 1.20 11.14 -61.32
CA ALA A 12 2.60 10.71 -61.46
C ALA A 12 3.52 11.74 -62.13
N GLU A 13 3.01 12.89 -62.61
CA GLU A 13 3.80 13.86 -63.40
C GLU A 13 3.97 15.25 -62.77
N SER A 14 3.44 15.54 -61.59
CA SER A 14 3.70 16.83 -60.90
C SER A 14 4.36 16.65 -59.54
N GLY A 15 5.63 16.27 -59.58
CA GLY A 15 6.51 16.39 -58.42
C GLY A 15 6.67 17.84 -57.97
N GLY A 16 6.75 18.02 -56.65
CA GLY A 16 7.53 19.10 -56.03
C GLY A 16 6.80 20.42 -55.76
N GLY A 17 6.41 20.63 -54.51
CA GLY A 17 6.56 21.92 -53.84
C GLY A 17 5.56 23.04 -54.17
N ALA A 18 4.29 22.90 -53.78
CA ALA A 18 3.38 24.07 -53.67
C ALA A 18 2.12 23.88 -52.78
N ALA A 19 1.97 22.78 -52.03
CA ALA A 19 0.71 22.46 -51.34
C ALA A 19 0.73 22.66 -49.81
N GLN A 20 1.66 23.45 -49.27
CA GLN A 20 1.81 23.61 -47.81
C GLN A 20 1.46 25.01 -47.27
N ILE A 21 0.91 25.93 -48.09
CA ILE A 21 0.70 27.33 -47.66
C ILE A 21 -0.78 27.80 -47.70
N VAL A 22 -1.74 27.04 -48.26
CA VAL A 22 -3.12 27.58 -48.47
C VAL A 22 -4.23 26.94 -47.61
N MET A 23 -3.97 25.94 -46.77
CA MET A 23 -4.99 25.39 -45.84
C MET A 23 -4.94 25.95 -44.40
N SER A 24 -4.44 27.17 -44.21
CA SER A 24 -4.42 27.87 -42.91
C SER A 24 -5.56 28.87 -42.71
N ALA A 25 -6.50 29.03 -43.65
CA ALA A 25 -7.48 30.12 -43.62
C ALA A 25 -8.90 29.65 -43.93
N ASN A 26 -9.49 28.84 -43.04
CA ASN A 26 -10.96 28.80 -42.83
C ASN A 26 -11.33 27.86 -41.68
N ARG A 27 -11.42 28.39 -40.45
CA ARG A 27 -12.31 27.85 -39.41
C ARG A 27 -13.09 29.01 -38.78
N PRO A 28 -14.43 28.90 -38.66
CA PRO A 28 -15.24 29.95 -38.07
C PRO A 28 -14.95 30.07 -36.56
N ARG A 29 -14.80 31.31 -36.08
CA ARG A 29 -14.77 31.66 -34.65
C ARG A 29 -16.14 31.34 -34.04
N GLN A 30 -16.25 30.25 -33.29
CA GLN A 30 -17.29 30.14 -32.27
C GLN A 30 -16.84 30.98 -31.06
N LEU A 31 -17.54 32.10 -30.82
CA LEU A 31 -17.51 32.76 -29.52
C LEU A 31 -18.16 31.81 -28.50
N SER A 32 -17.34 31.11 -27.71
CA SER A 32 -17.82 30.42 -26.52
C SER A 32 -18.13 31.45 -25.45
N THR A 33 -19.41 31.60 -25.13
CA THR A 33 -19.90 32.29 -23.94
C THR A 33 -19.26 31.67 -22.69
N LEU A 34 -18.53 32.49 -21.94
CA LEU A 34 -17.95 32.14 -20.64
C LEU A 34 -19.09 31.74 -19.69
N THR A 35 -19.22 30.44 -19.43
CA THR A 35 -20.01 29.94 -18.31
C THR A 35 -19.24 30.22 -17.01
N PRO A 36 -19.91 30.62 -15.90
CA PRO A 36 -19.25 30.92 -14.63
C PRO A 36 -18.48 29.75 -14.00
N GLY A 37 -18.59 28.54 -14.56
CA GLY A 37 -17.84 27.35 -14.12
C GLY A 37 -16.39 27.30 -14.60
N ALA A 38 -16.02 28.00 -15.68
CA ALA A 38 -14.67 27.90 -16.25
C ALA A 38 -13.58 28.56 -15.37
N VAL A 39 -13.94 29.56 -14.56
CA VAL A 39 -13.01 30.24 -13.65
C VAL A 39 -12.68 29.37 -12.42
N MET A 40 -13.56 28.43 -12.05
CA MET A 40 -13.31 27.46 -10.97
C MET A 40 -12.39 26.29 -11.37
N TYR A 41 -12.20 26.05 -12.67
CA TYR A 41 -11.25 25.03 -13.15
C TYR A 41 -9.81 25.56 -13.28
N GLY A 42 -9.60 26.88 -13.35
CA GLY A 42 -8.26 27.47 -13.45
C GLY A 42 -7.39 27.36 -12.19
N LEU A 43 -7.96 26.95 -11.05
CA LEU A 43 -7.23 26.69 -9.80
C LEU A 43 -6.69 25.24 -9.70
N TYR A 44 -7.17 24.33 -10.55
CA TYR A 44 -6.80 22.90 -10.52
C TYR A 44 -5.43 22.59 -11.15
N ASP A 45 -4.82 23.54 -11.86
CA ASP A 45 -3.51 23.35 -12.51
C ASP A 45 -2.31 23.52 -11.57
N SER A 46 -2.51 24.04 -10.34
CA SER A 46 -1.43 24.14 -9.35
C SER A 46 -1.40 22.90 -8.46
N THR A 47 -0.33 22.10 -8.60
CA THR A 47 -0.05 20.95 -7.72
C THR A 47 -0.12 21.33 -6.24
N GLY A 48 0.27 22.56 -5.87
CA GLY A 48 0.19 23.07 -4.50
C GLY A 48 -1.25 23.27 -4.00
N ALA A 49 -2.17 23.74 -4.86
CA ALA A 49 -3.57 23.91 -4.50
C ALA A 49 -4.25 22.56 -4.22
N ASN A 50 -3.99 21.56 -5.08
CA ASN A 50 -4.54 20.20 -4.90
C ASN A 50 -4.00 19.52 -3.63
N ILE A 51 -2.72 19.77 -3.28
CA ILE A 51 -2.14 19.29 -2.02
C ILE A 51 -2.85 19.92 -0.81
N LEU A 52 -3.06 21.24 -0.83
CA LEU A 52 -3.75 21.94 0.24
C LEU A 52 -5.20 21.45 0.39
N GLU A 53 -5.88 21.22 -0.74
CA GLU A 53 -7.22 20.64 -0.76
C GLU A 53 -7.22 19.26 -0.10
N PHE A 54 -6.29 18.36 -0.47
CA PHE A 54 -6.17 17.06 0.19
C PHE A 54 -6.01 17.19 1.71
N PHE A 55 -5.13 18.08 2.18
CA PHE A 55 -4.95 18.31 3.62
C PHE A 55 -6.23 18.77 4.31
N TYR A 56 -7.02 19.64 3.67
CA TYR A 56 -8.30 20.07 4.20
C TYR A 56 -9.28 18.90 4.34
N PHE A 57 -9.42 18.08 3.28
CA PHE A 57 -10.29 16.90 3.29
C PHE A 57 -9.84 15.87 4.35
N TYR A 58 -8.54 15.59 4.42
CA TYR A 58 -7.97 14.66 5.39
C TYR A 58 -8.14 15.14 6.83
N LEU A 59 -7.91 16.43 7.08
CA LEU A 59 -8.12 17.04 8.39
C LEU A 59 -9.59 16.96 8.80
N ALA A 60 -10.52 17.31 7.90
CA ALA A 60 -11.95 17.19 8.17
C ALA A 60 -12.36 15.74 8.50
N GLN A 61 -11.85 14.77 7.74
CA GLN A 61 -12.13 13.35 7.97
C GLN A 61 -11.57 12.79 9.28
N ASN A 62 -10.63 13.47 9.94
CA ASN A 62 -10.11 13.01 11.23
C ASN A 62 -10.59 13.88 12.40
N VAL A 63 -10.72 15.19 12.23
CA VAL A 63 -11.14 16.13 13.29
C VAL A 63 -12.63 15.99 13.62
N ILE A 64 -13.49 15.79 12.62
CA ILE A 64 -14.93 15.58 12.85
C ILE A 64 -15.18 14.33 13.71
N PRO A 65 -14.71 13.12 13.33
CA PRO A 65 -14.89 11.95 14.17
C PRO A 65 -14.16 12.08 15.53
N ALA A 66 -12.99 12.71 15.59
CA ALA A 66 -12.29 12.97 16.86
C ALA A 66 -13.14 13.83 17.81
N THR A 67 -13.79 14.88 17.28
CA THR A 67 -14.70 15.73 18.04
C THR A 67 -15.88 14.91 18.55
N LEU A 68 -16.49 14.07 17.70
CA LEU A 68 -17.59 13.20 18.11
C LEU A 68 -17.20 12.21 19.21
N ILE A 69 -15.98 11.65 19.18
CA ILE A 69 -15.48 10.77 20.25
C ILE A 69 -15.49 11.50 21.61
N ILE A 70 -15.13 12.78 21.62
CA ILE A 70 -14.97 13.57 22.84
C ILE A 70 -16.29 14.14 23.35
N THR A 71 -17.16 14.59 22.45
CA THR A 71 -18.36 15.36 22.80
C THR A 71 -19.63 14.52 22.90
N THR A 72 -19.66 13.33 22.29
CA THR A 72 -20.88 12.51 22.23
C THR A 72 -20.76 11.21 23.02
N ARG A 73 -21.90 10.70 23.51
CA ARG A 73 -21.99 9.35 24.09
C ARG A 73 -21.81 8.28 23.01
N LYS A 74 -21.37 7.08 23.41
CA LYS A 74 -21.12 5.94 22.51
C LYS A 74 -22.31 5.57 21.62
N SER A 75 -23.54 5.73 22.12
CA SER A 75 -24.80 5.43 21.40
C SER A 75 -25.37 6.60 20.59
N SER A 76 -24.64 7.71 20.45
CA SER A 76 -25.17 8.90 19.77
C SER A 76 -25.44 8.63 18.28
N PRO A 77 -26.63 9.01 17.74
CA PRO A 77 -26.94 8.86 16.32
C PRO A 77 -26.02 9.68 15.41
N LEU A 78 -25.40 10.76 15.93
CA LEU A 78 -24.42 11.56 15.19
C LEU A 78 -23.20 10.75 14.76
N ARG A 79 -22.81 9.75 15.54
CA ARG A 79 -21.71 8.84 15.19
C ARG A 79 -22.03 8.00 13.96
N TYR A 80 -23.29 7.56 13.83
CA TYR A 80 -23.75 6.80 12.67
C TYR A 80 -23.87 7.68 11.43
N LEU A 81 -24.40 8.91 11.57
CA LEU A 81 -24.49 9.87 10.47
C LEU A 81 -23.13 10.36 9.96
N CYS A 82 -22.09 10.32 10.81
CA CYS A 82 -20.74 10.71 10.43
C CYS A 82 -20.18 9.83 9.29
N ILE A 83 -20.44 8.52 9.31
CA ILE A 83 -19.83 7.60 8.34
C ILE A 83 -20.32 7.85 6.89
N PRO A 84 -21.64 7.94 6.59
CA PRO A 84 -22.10 8.35 5.26
C PRO A 84 -21.56 9.72 4.84
N GLY A 85 -21.45 10.67 5.78
CA GLY A 85 -20.84 11.98 5.52
C GLY A 85 -19.38 11.88 5.09
N MET A 86 -18.58 11.05 5.77
CA MET A 86 -17.18 10.79 5.40
C MET A 86 -17.05 10.12 4.02
N ILE A 87 -17.91 9.14 3.72
CA ILE A 87 -17.96 8.50 2.39
C ILE A 87 -18.30 9.53 1.31
N TRP A 88 -19.26 10.41 1.57
CA TRP A 88 -19.61 11.49 0.65
C TRP A 88 -18.43 12.43 0.43
N VAL A 89 -17.76 12.89 1.49
CA VAL A 89 -16.55 13.74 1.41
C VAL A 89 -15.44 13.05 0.61
N ALA A 90 -15.16 11.77 0.86
CA ALA A 90 -14.19 11.00 0.08
C ALA A 90 -14.57 10.94 -1.40
N SER A 91 -15.86 10.71 -1.71
CA SER A 91 -16.35 10.65 -3.09
C SER A 91 -16.17 11.98 -3.85
N ARG A 92 -16.23 13.12 -3.15
CA ARG A 92 -16.01 14.44 -3.75
C ARG A 92 -14.55 14.63 -4.15
N PHE A 93 -13.61 14.10 -3.38
CA PHE A 93 -12.18 14.11 -3.70
C PHE A 93 -11.84 13.08 -4.79
N ILE A 94 -12.51 11.93 -4.81
CA ILE A 94 -12.29 10.89 -5.83
C ILE A 94 -12.72 11.35 -7.22
N ARG A 95 -13.81 12.11 -7.37
CA ARG A 95 -14.31 12.53 -8.70
C ARG A 95 -13.29 13.27 -9.58
N PRO A 96 -12.58 14.32 -9.11
CA PRO A 96 -11.60 15.03 -9.93
C PRO A 96 -10.28 14.27 -10.10
N PHE A 97 -9.85 13.49 -9.11
CA PHE A 97 -8.50 12.88 -9.09
C PHE A 97 -8.47 11.38 -9.38
N GLY A 98 -9.61 10.69 -9.30
CA GLY A 98 -9.70 9.23 -9.36
C GLY A 98 -9.44 8.64 -10.74
N SER A 99 -9.58 9.43 -11.81
CA SER A 99 -9.22 9.01 -13.17
C SER A 99 -7.82 9.47 -13.59
N SER A 100 -7.03 10.09 -12.68
CA SER A 100 -5.72 10.62 -13.04
C SER A 100 -4.66 9.55 -13.29
N GLY A 101 -4.85 8.32 -12.80
CA GLY A 101 -3.85 7.25 -12.84
C GLY A 101 -2.58 7.57 -12.01
N SER A 102 -2.55 8.71 -11.31
CA SER A 102 -1.38 9.16 -10.57
C SER A 102 -1.21 8.35 -9.27
N PRO A 103 -0.03 7.74 -9.04
CA PRO A 103 0.25 7.02 -7.79
C PRO A 103 0.07 7.91 -6.55
N THR A 104 0.43 9.19 -6.64
CA THR A 104 0.30 10.15 -5.55
C THR A 104 -1.16 10.39 -5.15
N TRP A 105 -2.03 10.61 -6.14
CA TRP A 105 -3.46 10.83 -5.88
C TRP A 105 -4.17 9.55 -5.47
N CYS A 106 -3.78 8.40 -6.03
CA CYS A 106 -4.25 7.09 -5.58
C CYS A 106 -3.93 6.87 -4.09
N GLN A 107 -2.71 7.19 -3.66
CA GLN A 107 -2.31 7.11 -2.25
C GLN A 107 -3.09 8.09 -1.37
N ALA A 108 -3.32 9.33 -1.83
CA ALA A 108 -4.12 10.32 -1.12
C ALA A 108 -5.57 9.85 -0.90
N ILE A 109 -6.22 9.36 -1.95
CA ILE A 109 -7.58 8.79 -1.88
C ILE A 109 -7.61 7.60 -0.92
N THR A 110 -6.62 6.71 -1.01
CA THR A 110 -6.45 5.57 -0.11
C THR A 110 -6.43 6.01 1.36
N GLN A 111 -5.73 7.10 1.71
CA GLN A 111 -5.72 7.62 3.08
C GLN A 111 -7.10 8.07 3.58
N LEU A 112 -7.95 8.65 2.70
CA LEU A 112 -9.32 9.03 3.06
C LEU A 112 -10.21 7.79 3.32
N VAL A 113 -10.05 6.74 2.49
CA VAL A 113 -10.76 5.47 2.71
C VAL A 113 -10.33 4.85 4.04
N ILE A 114 -9.02 4.85 4.35
CA ILE A 114 -8.49 4.35 5.62
C ILE A 114 -9.04 5.14 6.80
N ALA A 115 -9.07 6.48 6.72
CA ALA A 115 -9.63 7.34 7.77
C ALA A 115 -11.12 7.01 8.03
N THR A 116 -11.90 6.75 6.97
CA THR A 116 -13.31 6.36 7.08
C THR A 116 -13.48 4.97 7.74
N LEU A 117 -12.65 4.00 7.37
CA LEU A 117 -12.65 2.67 7.99
C LEU A 117 -12.26 2.74 9.47
N GLN A 118 -11.25 3.54 9.81
CA GLN A 118 -10.82 3.72 11.19
C GLN A 118 -11.85 4.48 12.03
N ALA A 119 -12.52 5.49 11.45
CA ALA A 119 -13.63 6.16 12.10
C ALA A 119 -14.79 5.20 12.36
N THR A 120 -15.13 4.33 11.40
CA THR A 120 -16.16 3.29 11.58
C THR A 120 -15.80 2.36 12.74
N ASN A 121 -14.54 1.94 12.81
CA ASN A 121 -14.01 1.14 13.92
C ASN A 121 -14.17 1.86 15.28
N LEU A 122 -13.71 3.11 15.40
CA LEU A 122 -13.65 3.82 16.69
C LEU A 122 -14.94 4.53 17.09
N LEU A 123 -15.87 4.78 16.15
CA LEU A 123 -17.17 5.38 16.44
C LEU A 123 -18.26 4.34 16.65
N LEU A 124 -18.25 3.23 15.89
CA LEU A 124 -19.37 2.29 15.83
C LEU A 124 -19.03 0.89 16.36
N LEU A 125 -17.94 0.26 15.90
CA LEU A 125 -17.65 -1.15 16.21
C LEU A 125 -17.03 -1.33 17.61
N HIS A 126 -16.04 -0.50 17.91
CA HIS A 126 -15.38 -0.42 19.21
C HIS A 126 -15.45 1.03 19.69
N PRO A 127 -16.65 1.52 20.07
CA PRO A 127 -16.90 2.93 20.29
C PRO A 127 -16.06 3.46 21.45
N LEU A 128 -15.14 4.35 21.12
CA LEU A 128 -14.36 5.11 22.10
C LEU A 128 -15.19 6.29 22.62
N ALA A 129 -15.06 6.55 23.92
CA ALA A 129 -15.53 7.78 24.54
C ALA A 129 -14.36 8.56 25.14
N ASN A 130 -14.60 9.82 25.47
CA ASN A 130 -13.60 10.68 26.13
C ASN A 130 -12.94 10.01 27.35
N SER A 131 -13.70 9.25 28.14
CA SER A 131 -13.21 8.54 29.34
C SER A 131 -12.19 7.44 29.04
N ASP A 132 -12.19 6.91 27.82
CA ASP A 132 -11.33 5.79 27.45
C ASP A 132 -9.94 6.28 27.01
N ILE A 133 -9.82 7.54 26.61
CA ILE A 133 -8.58 8.13 26.10
C ILE A 133 -7.59 8.31 27.25
N PRO A 134 -6.36 7.76 27.18
CA PRO A 134 -5.39 7.87 28.25
C PRO A 134 -5.10 9.34 28.60
N HIS A 135 -5.44 9.73 29.83
CA HIS A 135 -5.19 11.06 30.33
C HIS A 135 -3.80 11.11 30.97
N SER A 136 -2.97 12.08 30.58
CA SER A 136 -1.78 12.42 31.35
C SER A 136 -2.23 12.97 32.70
N THR A 137 -1.85 12.31 33.79
CA THR A 137 -2.22 12.64 35.18
C THR A 137 -1.69 14.00 35.66
N LYS A 138 -0.92 14.71 34.83
CA LYS A 138 -0.17 15.92 35.22
C LYS A 138 -0.67 17.24 34.62
N SER A 139 -1.74 17.28 33.84
CA SER A 139 -2.24 18.54 33.25
C SER A 139 -3.76 18.68 33.39
N ILE A 140 -4.22 19.90 33.72
CA ILE A 140 -5.59 20.33 33.38
C ILE A 140 -5.69 20.17 31.87
N GLN A 141 -6.46 19.19 31.40
CA GLN A 141 -6.54 18.89 29.96
C GLN A 141 -7.61 19.76 29.31
N ASP A 142 -7.15 20.79 28.61
CA ASP A 142 -8.01 21.58 27.75
C ASP A 142 -8.58 20.71 26.61
N PHE A 143 -9.72 21.12 26.05
CA PHE A 143 -10.41 20.46 24.94
C PHE A 143 -9.45 20.10 23.79
N THR A 144 -8.53 21.01 23.48
CA THR A 144 -7.51 20.83 22.44
C THR A 144 -6.64 19.60 22.65
N SER A 145 -6.19 19.34 23.88
CA SER A 145 -5.33 18.18 24.19
C SER A 145 -6.08 16.85 23.97
N ARG A 146 -7.37 16.82 24.34
CA ARG A 146 -8.24 15.67 24.11
C ARG A 146 -8.47 15.46 22.61
N LEU A 147 -8.71 16.54 21.86
CA LEU A 147 -8.90 16.50 20.42
C LEU A 147 -7.68 15.94 19.70
N ILE A 148 -6.47 16.38 20.08
CA ILE A 148 -5.21 15.86 19.52
C ILE A 148 -5.06 14.37 19.82
N ALA A 149 -5.37 13.91 21.04
CA ALA A 149 -5.29 12.51 21.41
C ALA A 149 -6.27 11.63 20.61
N ALA A 150 -7.53 12.07 20.46
CA ALA A 150 -8.51 11.38 19.63
C ALA A 150 -8.13 11.37 18.14
N PHE A 151 -7.65 12.50 17.61
CA PHE A 151 -7.14 12.63 16.24
C PHE A 151 -5.97 11.66 15.99
N ARG A 152 -5.05 11.50 16.94
CA ARG A 152 -3.94 10.54 16.84
C ARG A 152 -4.42 9.10 16.72
N LEU A 153 -5.43 8.69 17.49
CA LEU A 153 -6.00 7.34 17.41
C LEU A 153 -6.69 7.06 16.06
N LEU A 154 -7.27 8.09 15.45
CA LEU A 154 -7.90 8.01 14.13
C LEU A 154 -6.87 8.01 12.98
N SER A 155 -5.83 8.82 13.09
CA SER A 155 -4.78 8.91 12.06
C SER A 155 -3.76 7.77 12.14
N GLN A 156 -3.53 7.18 13.32
CA GLN A 156 -2.58 6.09 13.53
C GLN A 156 -3.29 4.74 13.73
N THR A 157 -3.54 4.04 12.62
CA THR A 157 -4.25 2.75 12.62
C THR A 157 -3.55 1.61 13.38
N ARG A 158 -2.25 1.75 13.67
CA ARG A 158 -1.49 0.80 14.50
C ARG A 158 -1.56 1.11 16.00
N ALA A 159 -2.07 2.29 16.37
CA ALA A 159 -2.22 2.78 17.73
C ALA A 159 -0.97 2.53 18.61
N VAL A 160 0.21 2.87 18.06
CA VAL A 160 1.52 2.61 18.67
C VAL A 160 1.61 3.29 20.03
N ASN A 161 2.24 2.62 21.01
CA ASN A 161 2.40 3.11 22.38
C ASN A 161 1.07 3.36 23.12
N THR A 162 -0.02 2.71 22.69
CA THR A 162 -1.32 2.76 23.38
C THR A 162 -1.78 1.37 23.80
N GLN A 163 -2.79 1.31 24.67
CA GLN A 163 -3.44 0.04 25.06
C GLN A 163 -4.12 -0.68 23.89
N TRP A 164 -4.39 0.01 22.78
CA TRP A 164 -5.02 -0.55 21.58
C TRP A 164 -4.01 -0.91 20.48
N GLN A 165 -2.71 -0.92 20.80
CA GLN A 165 -1.67 -1.23 19.82
C GLN A 165 -1.94 -2.57 19.14
N VAL A 166 -1.86 -2.57 17.81
CA VAL A 166 -2.03 -3.78 17.01
C VAL A 166 -0.98 -4.83 17.37
N LYS A 167 -1.39 -6.10 17.37
CA LYS A 167 -0.48 -7.23 17.62
C LYS A 167 0.65 -7.27 16.59
N ASN A 168 1.85 -7.66 17.03
CA ASN A 168 3.05 -7.85 16.19
C ASN A 168 3.57 -6.56 15.51
N VAL A 169 3.30 -5.37 16.07
CA VAL A 169 4.06 -4.17 15.70
C VAL A 169 5.55 -4.43 15.98
N PRO A 170 6.45 -4.24 14.99
CA PRO A 170 7.88 -4.49 15.17
C PRO A 170 8.47 -3.62 16.28
N SER A 171 9.39 -4.17 17.07
CA SER A 171 10.19 -3.37 17.99
C SER A 171 11.18 -2.50 17.21
N HIS A 172 11.70 -1.44 17.84
CA HIS A 172 12.79 -0.68 17.26
C HIS A 172 14.01 -1.58 16.93
N PRO A 173 14.79 -1.24 15.89
CA PRO A 173 15.97 -2.00 15.50
C PRO A 173 16.97 -2.20 16.65
N LYS A 174 17.59 -3.39 16.70
CA LYS A 174 18.65 -3.72 17.68
C LYS A 174 19.82 -2.74 17.66
N TYR A 175 20.03 -2.06 16.53
CA TYR A 175 20.90 -0.91 16.34
C TYR A 175 20.90 0.07 17.52
N TYR A 176 19.71 0.39 18.05
CA TYR A 176 19.56 1.36 19.15
C TYR A 176 19.95 0.74 20.49
N LEU A 177 19.44 -0.46 20.78
CA LEU A 177 19.72 -1.19 22.02
C LEU A 177 21.22 -1.45 22.20
N ARG A 178 21.91 -1.88 21.13
CA ARG A 178 23.38 -2.11 21.13
C ARG A 178 24.20 -0.86 21.43
N ARG A 179 23.63 0.32 21.22
CA ARG A 179 24.24 1.63 21.50
C ARG A 179 23.73 2.23 22.83
N GLY A 180 23.16 1.40 23.71
CA GLY A 180 22.67 1.79 25.03
C GLY A 180 21.38 2.62 25.01
N MET A 181 20.67 2.68 23.88
CA MET A 181 19.43 3.46 23.76
C MET A 181 18.21 2.56 23.88
N GLN A 182 17.46 2.71 24.97
CA GLN A 182 16.13 2.09 25.12
C GLN A 182 15.10 2.80 24.23
N VAL A 183 15.22 4.12 24.10
CA VAL A 183 14.42 4.96 23.20
C VAL A 183 15.38 5.71 22.27
N PRO A 184 15.15 5.74 20.94
CA PRO A 184 16.01 6.47 20.02
C PRO A 184 16.05 7.97 20.34
N THR A 185 17.23 8.59 20.31
CA THR A 185 17.33 10.05 20.39
C THR A 185 16.90 10.68 19.07
N ARG A 186 16.29 11.88 19.12
CA ARG A 186 15.75 12.59 17.95
C ARG A 186 16.77 12.73 16.82
N GLY A 187 17.96 13.24 17.10
CA GLY A 187 19.01 13.43 16.09
C GLY A 187 19.47 12.12 15.44
N ARG A 188 19.70 11.06 16.23
CA ARG A 188 20.13 9.75 15.70
C ARG A 188 19.03 9.06 14.91
N PHE A 189 17.78 9.19 15.34
CA PHE A 189 16.63 8.71 14.60
C PHE A 189 16.55 9.39 13.24
N LEU A 190 16.55 10.73 13.21
CA LEU A 190 16.45 11.51 11.97
C LEU A 190 17.60 11.20 11.01
N LEU A 191 18.84 11.14 11.50
CA LEU A 191 20.00 10.79 10.69
C LEU A 191 19.86 9.39 10.07
N ARG A 192 19.42 8.40 10.86
CA ARG A 192 19.19 7.05 10.36
C ARG A 192 18.07 7.00 9.32
N GLN A 193 16.97 7.70 9.55
CA GLN A 193 15.86 7.75 8.60
C GLN A 193 16.28 8.42 7.28
N LEU A 194 16.98 9.55 7.36
CA LEU A 194 17.48 10.27 6.18
C LEU A 194 18.43 9.41 5.34
N GLY A 195 19.38 8.71 5.97
CA GLY A 195 20.29 7.81 5.26
C GLY A 195 19.56 6.68 4.53
N ILE A 196 18.52 6.10 5.16
CA ILE A 196 17.72 5.05 4.54
C ILE A 196 16.87 5.61 3.40
N VAL A 197 16.17 6.72 3.61
CA VAL A 197 15.33 7.38 2.59
C VAL A 197 16.17 7.72 1.35
N ALA A 198 17.37 8.27 1.53
CA ALA A 198 18.27 8.58 0.43
C ALA A 198 18.60 7.32 -0.39
N TRP A 199 18.94 6.22 0.27
CA TRP A 199 19.22 4.95 -0.41
C TRP A 199 17.98 4.34 -1.08
N GLN A 200 16.82 4.36 -0.42
CA GLN A 200 15.56 3.87 -1.00
C GLN A 200 15.20 4.63 -2.28
N CYS A 201 15.42 5.95 -2.30
CA CYS A 201 15.22 6.75 -3.51
C CYS A 201 16.13 6.30 -4.66
N LEU A 202 17.40 5.99 -4.38
CA LEU A 202 18.33 5.50 -5.41
C LEU A 202 17.92 4.11 -5.93
N VAL A 203 17.49 3.20 -5.05
CA VAL A 203 17.02 1.86 -5.47
C VAL A 203 15.79 1.96 -6.35
N LEU A 204 14.81 2.78 -5.95
CA LEU A 204 13.58 2.95 -6.72
C LEU A 204 13.83 3.67 -8.05
N ASP A 205 14.85 4.54 -8.16
CA ASP A 205 15.29 5.10 -9.44
C ASP A 205 15.86 4.02 -10.38
N ILE A 206 16.63 3.06 -9.85
CA ILE A 206 17.06 1.88 -10.62
C ILE A 206 15.85 1.08 -11.10
N VAL A 207 14.93 0.72 -10.19
CA VAL A 207 13.73 -0.06 -10.52
C VAL A 207 12.94 0.62 -11.63
N GLN A 208 12.68 1.92 -11.49
CA GLN A 208 11.94 2.70 -12.47
C GLN A 208 12.67 2.79 -13.81
N THR A 209 14.00 2.92 -13.80
CA THR A 209 14.80 2.95 -15.03
C THR A 209 14.74 1.62 -15.76
N VAL A 210 14.85 0.49 -15.04
CA VAL A 210 14.73 -0.86 -15.61
C VAL A 210 13.34 -1.08 -16.19
N SER A 211 12.28 -0.74 -15.44
CA SER A 211 10.90 -0.87 -15.91
C SER A 211 10.65 -0.06 -17.19
N LEU A 212 11.11 1.19 -17.25
CA LEU A 212 10.99 2.03 -18.45
C LEU A 212 11.80 1.48 -19.64
N GLN A 213 12.95 0.85 -19.39
CA GLN A 213 13.73 0.21 -20.45
C GLN A 213 13.01 -1.03 -20.99
N GLN A 214 12.47 -1.88 -20.11
CA GLN A 214 11.71 -3.06 -20.50
C GLN A 214 10.47 -2.70 -21.34
N THR A 215 9.72 -1.67 -20.95
CA THR A 215 8.55 -1.22 -21.73
C THR A 215 8.94 -0.74 -23.13
N LYS A 216 10.09 -0.07 -23.27
CA LYS A 216 10.60 0.37 -24.57
C LYS A 216 11.10 -0.78 -25.44
N GLU A 217 11.78 -1.76 -24.84
CA GLU A 217 12.35 -2.92 -25.53
C GLU A 217 11.27 -3.91 -26.00
N CYS A 218 10.22 -4.12 -25.21
CA CYS A 218 9.07 -4.96 -25.59
C CYS A 218 8.20 -4.35 -26.70
N GLY A 219 8.37 -3.06 -27.01
CA GLY A 219 7.64 -2.36 -28.07
C GLY A 219 6.18 -2.06 -27.73
N LEU A 220 5.63 -1.02 -28.36
CA LEU A 220 4.22 -0.60 -28.30
C LEU A 220 3.25 -1.57 -29.04
N HIS A 221 3.60 -2.85 -29.13
CA HIS A 221 2.92 -3.84 -29.96
C HIS A 221 2.56 -5.09 -29.18
N GLU A 222 1.44 -5.01 -28.47
CA GLU A 222 0.30 -5.92 -28.55
C GLU A 222 -0.74 -5.41 -27.55
N PRO A 223 -2.05 -5.39 -27.89
CA PRO A 223 -3.05 -5.11 -26.88
C PRO A 223 -2.88 -6.15 -25.79
N ALA A 224 -2.54 -5.70 -24.57
CA ALA A 224 -2.36 -6.56 -23.40
C ALA A 224 -3.43 -7.66 -23.42
N SER A 225 -2.99 -8.90 -23.65
CA SER A 225 -3.91 -10.03 -23.77
C SER A 225 -4.73 -10.10 -22.49
N LEU A 226 -6.05 -10.18 -22.63
CA LEU A 226 -6.98 -10.31 -21.50
C LEU A 226 -6.73 -11.59 -20.69
N GLU A 227 -6.08 -12.57 -21.31
CA GLU A 227 -5.89 -13.90 -20.75
C GLU A 227 -4.45 -14.08 -20.25
N ILE A 228 -4.34 -14.44 -18.97
CA ILE A 228 -3.09 -14.90 -18.38
C ILE A 228 -2.78 -16.27 -18.98
N GLU A 229 -1.65 -16.38 -19.68
CA GLU A 229 -1.18 -17.66 -20.19
C GLU A 229 -0.64 -18.53 -19.05
N TRP A 230 -1.42 -19.51 -18.59
CA TRP A 230 -1.01 -20.41 -17.51
C TRP A 230 -0.05 -21.52 -17.99
N MET A 231 -0.13 -21.90 -19.27
CA MET A 231 0.62 -23.02 -19.85
C MET A 231 1.92 -22.54 -20.52
N VAL A 232 2.88 -22.12 -19.69
CA VAL A 232 4.19 -21.65 -20.15
C VAL A 232 5.34 -22.56 -19.72
N PRO A 233 6.48 -22.56 -20.44
CA PRO A 233 7.67 -23.30 -20.03
C PRO A 233 8.13 -22.94 -18.61
N VAL A 234 8.77 -23.88 -17.93
CA VAL A 234 9.27 -23.70 -16.55
C VAL A 234 10.16 -22.47 -16.41
N GLY A 235 10.99 -22.16 -17.41
CA GLY A 235 11.84 -20.96 -17.40
C GLY A 235 11.06 -19.66 -17.26
N GLN A 236 9.93 -19.53 -17.97
CA GLN A 236 9.06 -18.34 -17.86
C GLN A 236 8.34 -18.30 -16.51
N TRP A 237 7.96 -19.45 -15.95
CA TRP A 237 7.42 -19.51 -14.59
C TRP A 237 8.41 -19.04 -13.54
N VAL A 238 9.69 -19.41 -13.69
CA VAL A 238 10.76 -18.95 -12.79
C VAL A 238 10.91 -17.44 -12.88
N GLU A 239 10.93 -16.87 -14.10
CA GLU A 239 10.99 -15.42 -14.30
C GLU A 239 9.78 -14.70 -13.70
N ARG A 240 8.56 -15.19 -13.95
CA ARG A 240 7.32 -14.61 -13.38
C ARG A 240 7.34 -14.62 -11.86
N ILE A 241 7.69 -15.76 -11.26
CA ILE A 241 7.78 -15.90 -9.80
C ILE A 241 8.85 -14.94 -9.25
N ALA A 242 10.03 -14.87 -9.87
CA ALA A 242 11.10 -13.97 -9.45
C ALA A 242 10.67 -12.50 -9.52
N THR A 243 9.99 -12.09 -10.59
CA THR A 243 9.45 -10.74 -10.76
C THR A 243 8.40 -10.42 -9.69
N HIS A 244 7.43 -11.31 -9.46
CA HIS A 244 6.40 -11.11 -8.44
C HIS A 244 6.97 -11.04 -7.02
N LEU A 245 7.94 -11.89 -6.69
CA LEU A 245 8.63 -11.84 -5.40
C LEU A 245 9.43 -10.53 -5.25
N SER A 246 10.07 -10.06 -6.31
CA SER A 246 10.77 -8.77 -6.32
C SER A 246 9.79 -7.61 -6.10
N ILE A 247 8.60 -7.65 -6.70
CA ILE A 247 7.55 -6.64 -6.48
C ILE A 247 7.11 -6.64 -5.01
N TRP A 248 6.86 -7.81 -4.39
CA TRP A 248 6.44 -7.87 -2.99
C TRP A 248 7.52 -7.44 -1.99
N PHE A 249 8.71 -8.03 -2.08
CA PHE A 249 9.75 -7.89 -1.06
C PHE A 249 10.64 -6.65 -1.27
N VAL A 250 10.75 -6.17 -2.52
CA VAL A 250 11.53 -4.98 -2.86
C VAL A 250 10.61 -3.82 -3.17
N VAL A 251 9.89 -3.83 -4.29
CA VAL A 251 9.19 -2.63 -4.80
C VAL A 251 8.12 -2.11 -3.83
N ASN A 252 7.10 -2.92 -3.52
CA ASN A 252 5.98 -2.52 -2.67
C ASN A 252 6.42 -2.22 -1.24
N ARG A 253 7.39 -2.99 -0.73
CA ARG A 253 8.01 -2.77 0.58
C ARG A 253 8.68 -1.40 0.62
N LEU A 254 9.54 -1.10 -0.35
CA LEU A 254 10.31 0.14 -0.40
C LEU A 254 9.42 1.38 -0.60
N ILE A 255 8.43 1.32 -1.49
CA ILE A 255 7.50 2.45 -1.71
C ILE A 255 6.72 2.77 -0.44
N THR A 256 6.17 1.74 0.22
CA THR A 256 5.38 1.91 1.45
C THR A 256 6.26 2.38 2.61
N ASP A 257 7.46 1.79 2.75
CA ASP A 257 8.40 2.15 3.82
C ASP A 257 8.96 3.56 3.60
N LEU A 258 9.26 3.97 2.37
CA LEU A 258 9.68 5.33 2.03
C LEU A 258 8.65 6.37 2.48
N ALA A 259 7.38 6.19 2.12
CA ALA A 259 6.30 7.08 2.53
C ALA A 259 6.20 7.17 4.07
N TYR A 260 6.27 6.02 4.75
CA TYR A 260 6.24 5.97 6.20
C TYR A 260 7.43 6.69 6.85
N ARG A 261 8.65 6.52 6.30
CA ARG A 261 9.86 7.17 6.82
C ARG A 261 9.86 8.67 6.59
N VAL A 262 9.42 9.13 5.42
CA VAL A 262 9.29 10.56 5.12
C VAL A 262 8.35 11.24 6.12
N LEU A 263 7.20 10.62 6.40
CA LEU A 263 6.29 11.11 7.44
C LEU A 263 6.96 11.11 8.82
N SER A 264 7.70 10.04 9.17
CA SER A 264 8.42 9.98 10.44
C SER A 264 9.46 11.10 10.60
N ILE A 265 10.20 11.42 9.54
CA ILE A 265 11.18 12.51 9.53
C ILE A 265 10.46 13.84 9.73
N PHE A 266 9.34 14.05 9.06
CA PHE A 266 8.56 15.28 9.20
C PHE A 266 8.04 15.45 10.62
N PHE A 267 7.26 14.50 11.16
CA PHE A 267 6.62 14.63 12.47
C PHE A 267 7.60 14.65 13.64
N VAL A 268 8.65 13.83 13.61
CA VAL A 268 9.73 13.86 14.62
C VAL A 268 10.62 15.09 14.43
N GLY A 269 10.79 15.54 13.18
CA GLY A 269 11.58 16.70 12.80
C GLY A 269 10.98 18.02 13.26
N ILE A 270 9.67 18.14 13.37
CA ILE A 270 9.00 19.32 13.96
C ILE A 270 8.67 19.15 15.45
N GLY A 271 8.92 17.97 16.03
CA GLY A 271 8.73 17.70 17.45
C GLY A 271 7.28 17.40 17.85
N LEU A 272 6.39 17.10 16.90
CA LEU A 272 5.03 16.63 17.22
C LEU A 272 5.06 15.21 17.78
N ASP A 273 5.92 14.36 17.24
CA ASP A 273 6.05 12.96 17.67
C ASP A 273 7.44 12.66 18.21
N SER A 274 7.51 11.66 19.10
CA SER A 274 8.77 11.12 19.58
C SER A 274 9.26 10.01 18.63
N PRO A 275 10.57 9.72 18.59
CA PRO A 275 11.08 8.57 17.84
C PRO A 275 10.44 7.22 18.24
N ALA A 276 9.93 7.10 19.48
CA ALA A 276 9.27 5.89 19.97
C ALA A 276 7.91 5.63 19.28
N ASP A 277 7.28 6.67 18.73
CA ASP A 277 5.97 6.59 18.07
C ASP A 277 6.07 6.04 16.64
N TRP A 278 7.31 5.90 16.13
CA TRP A 278 7.60 5.49 14.77
C TRP A 278 8.43 4.20 14.69
N PRO A 279 7.91 3.05 15.18
CA PRO A 279 8.53 1.75 14.99
C PRO A 279 8.50 1.37 13.49
N PRO A 280 9.39 0.45 13.05
CA PRO A 280 9.42 0.02 11.66
C PRO A 280 8.04 -0.32 11.08
N ALA A 281 7.81 0.06 9.81
CA ALA A 281 6.58 -0.29 9.12
C ALA A 281 6.45 -1.81 8.98
N PHE A 282 7.50 -2.45 8.46
CA PHE A 282 7.59 -3.88 8.20
C PHE A 282 8.38 -4.62 9.29
N GLY A 283 8.01 -5.88 9.54
CA GLY A 283 8.82 -6.81 10.32
C GLY A 283 9.93 -7.46 9.48
N SER A 284 10.54 -8.52 10.01
CA SER A 284 11.63 -9.21 9.31
C SER A 284 11.10 -10.15 8.22
N MET A 285 11.76 -10.17 7.05
CA MET A 285 11.43 -11.11 5.96
C MET A 285 11.67 -12.56 6.40
N ALA A 286 12.65 -12.78 7.29
CA ALA A 286 12.95 -14.10 7.84
C ALA A 286 11.80 -14.72 8.64
N ASP A 287 10.82 -13.92 9.09
CA ASP A 287 9.63 -14.39 9.78
C ASP A 287 8.50 -14.83 8.83
N ALA A 288 8.59 -14.51 7.54
CA ALA A 288 7.58 -14.81 6.52
C ALA A 288 7.54 -16.28 6.07
N PHE A 289 7.80 -17.23 6.97
CA PHE A 289 7.82 -18.67 6.69
C PHE A 289 6.45 -19.36 6.84
N THR A 290 5.38 -18.59 7.04
CA THR A 290 3.98 -19.06 6.91
C THR A 290 3.14 -17.95 6.30
N LEU A 291 2.05 -18.28 5.61
CA LEU A 291 1.17 -17.28 5.00
C LEU A 291 0.60 -16.32 6.07
N ARG A 292 0.34 -16.83 7.28
CA ARG A 292 -0.06 -15.99 8.42
C ARG A 292 1.05 -15.09 8.94
N ASN A 293 2.29 -15.54 8.96
CA ASN A 293 3.39 -14.69 9.40
C ASN A 293 3.72 -13.63 8.35
N PHE A 294 3.59 -13.94 7.06
CA PHE A 294 3.74 -12.94 6.00
C PHE A 294 2.81 -11.75 6.26
N TRP A 295 1.50 -11.98 6.37
CA TRP A 295 0.53 -10.91 6.61
C TRP A 295 0.47 -10.40 8.05
N GLY A 296 0.95 -11.18 9.02
CA GLY A 296 0.75 -10.91 10.44
C GLY A 296 1.99 -10.48 11.21
N LYS A 297 3.19 -10.65 10.65
CA LYS A 297 4.47 -10.26 11.28
C LYS A 297 5.33 -9.44 10.34
N PHE A 298 5.43 -9.83 9.07
CA PHE A 298 6.26 -9.14 8.10
C PHE A 298 5.55 -7.90 7.52
N TRP A 299 4.34 -8.06 6.99
CA TRP A 299 3.61 -6.98 6.33
C TRP A 299 3.16 -5.86 7.30
N HIS A 300 2.99 -4.64 6.79
CA HIS A 300 3.00 -3.38 7.55
C HIS A 300 1.94 -3.17 8.66
N GLN A 301 0.95 -4.07 8.81
CA GLN A 301 -0.16 -4.01 9.78
C GLN A 301 -1.07 -2.75 9.76
N PHE A 302 -0.86 -1.77 8.87
CA PHE A 302 -1.69 -0.54 8.81
C PHE A 302 -3.20 -0.82 8.66
N MET A 303 -3.60 -1.89 7.97
CA MET A 303 -5.01 -2.25 7.77
C MET A 303 -5.53 -3.31 8.75
N ARG A 304 -4.68 -3.75 9.69
CA ARG A 304 -4.99 -4.87 10.58
C ARG A 304 -6.18 -4.58 11.49
N GLN A 305 -6.16 -3.43 12.16
CA GLN A 305 -7.25 -3.07 13.08
C GLN A 305 -8.57 -2.84 12.33
N PRO A 306 -8.66 -1.97 11.31
CA PRO A 306 -9.94 -1.71 10.65
C PRO A 306 -10.59 -2.97 10.06
N PHE A 307 -9.80 -3.84 9.41
CA PHE A 307 -10.34 -5.06 8.79
C PHE A 307 -10.78 -6.09 9.83
N THR A 308 -9.98 -6.30 10.88
CA THR A 308 -10.32 -7.30 11.90
C THR A 308 -11.50 -6.86 12.77
N SER A 309 -11.69 -5.56 13.01
CA SER A 309 -12.88 -5.06 13.71
C SER A 309 -14.16 -5.33 12.93
N ILE A 310 -14.20 -5.00 11.64
CA ILE A 310 -15.36 -5.28 10.77
C ILE A 310 -15.63 -6.78 10.71
N SER A 311 -14.58 -7.57 10.52
CA SER A 311 -14.66 -9.03 10.50
C SER A 311 -15.23 -9.61 11.79
N ASN A 312 -14.71 -9.19 12.95
CA ASN A 312 -15.18 -9.66 14.24
C ASN A 312 -16.64 -9.28 14.47
N PHE A 313 -17.05 -8.08 14.08
CA PHE A 313 -18.43 -7.63 14.17
C PHE A 313 -19.37 -8.52 13.35
N ILE A 314 -19.03 -8.77 12.08
CA ILE A 314 -19.84 -9.64 11.23
C ILE A 314 -19.88 -11.08 11.79
N ALA A 315 -18.73 -11.63 12.17
CA ALA A 315 -18.65 -13.01 12.66
C ALA A 315 -19.38 -13.21 14.00
N ARG A 316 -19.26 -12.27 14.94
CA ARG A 316 -19.75 -12.45 16.32
C ARG A 316 -21.10 -11.81 16.56
N ASP A 317 -21.32 -10.60 16.06
CA ASP A 317 -22.52 -9.82 16.38
C ASP A 317 -23.63 -10.04 15.34
N VAL A 318 -23.27 -10.24 14.06
CA VAL A 318 -24.25 -10.51 12.99
C VAL A 318 -24.53 -12.01 12.86
N LEU A 319 -23.49 -12.83 12.78
CA LEU A 319 -23.62 -14.28 12.56
C LEU A 319 -23.67 -15.11 13.85
N ASN A 320 -23.45 -14.50 15.02
CA ASN A 320 -23.48 -15.17 16.33
C ASN A 320 -22.57 -16.41 16.44
N LEU A 321 -21.42 -16.39 15.76
CA LEU A 321 -20.49 -17.53 15.79
C LEU A 321 -19.82 -17.66 17.16
N THR A 322 -19.68 -18.90 17.64
CA THR A 322 -19.03 -19.19 18.91
C THR A 322 -17.57 -18.74 18.91
N ARG A 323 -17.20 -17.97 19.94
CA ARG A 323 -15.85 -17.44 20.11
C ARG A 323 -14.80 -18.56 20.15
N SER A 324 -13.70 -18.34 19.45
CA SER A 324 -12.58 -19.26 19.29
C SER A 324 -12.93 -20.59 18.61
N SER A 325 -14.07 -20.68 17.94
CA SER A 325 -14.40 -21.84 17.09
C SER A 325 -13.62 -21.81 15.77
N THR A 326 -13.42 -22.99 15.18
CA THR A 326 -12.81 -23.13 13.85
C THR A 326 -13.62 -22.39 12.78
N LEU A 327 -14.95 -22.40 12.89
CA LEU A 327 -15.85 -21.69 12.00
C LEU A 327 -15.63 -20.18 12.09
N GLU A 328 -15.66 -19.61 13.31
CA GLU A 328 -15.39 -18.19 13.53
C GLU A 328 -14.01 -17.77 12.99
N ARG A 329 -12.99 -18.61 13.18
CA ARG A 329 -11.62 -18.35 12.68
C ARG A 329 -11.57 -18.22 11.16
N TYR A 330 -12.16 -19.16 10.42
CA TYR A 330 -12.13 -19.14 8.96
C TYR A 330 -13.14 -18.16 8.35
N THR A 331 -14.29 -17.94 8.99
CA THR A 331 -15.21 -16.85 8.60
C THR A 331 -14.51 -15.50 8.74
N ASN A 332 -13.81 -15.24 9.85
CA ASN A 332 -13.05 -14.01 10.01
C ASN A 332 -11.95 -13.88 8.94
N LEU A 333 -11.24 -14.97 8.67
CA LEU A 333 -10.20 -14.99 7.65
C LEU A 333 -10.77 -14.61 6.27
N PHE A 334 -11.88 -15.22 5.89
CA PHE A 334 -12.57 -14.94 4.64
C PHE A 334 -13.01 -13.49 4.55
N ILE A 335 -13.66 -12.95 5.58
CA ILE A 335 -14.14 -11.56 5.59
C ILE A 335 -12.98 -10.56 5.51
N VAL A 336 -11.90 -10.76 6.25
CA VAL A 336 -10.72 -9.88 6.19
C VAL A 336 -10.12 -9.86 4.78
N PHE A 337 -9.94 -11.02 4.15
CA PHE A 337 -9.40 -11.08 2.79
C PHE A 337 -10.38 -10.55 1.74
N LEU A 338 -11.68 -10.73 1.93
CA LEU A 338 -12.70 -10.14 1.06
C LEU A 338 -12.70 -8.62 1.12
N ILE A 339 -12.65 -8.03 2.33
CA ILE A 339 -12.55 -6.57 2.50
C ILE A 339 -11.25 -6.06 1.87
N SER A 340 -10.14 -6.77 2.08
CA SER A 340 -8.85 -6.44 1.44
C SER A 340 -8.93 -6.51 -0.08
N ALA A 341 -9.64 -7.50 -0.63
CA ALA A 341 -9.83 -7.65 -2.07
C ALA A 341 -10.63 -6.48 -2.66
N ILE A 342 -11.77 -6.14 -2.05
CA ILE A 342 -12.60 -5.00 -2.45
C ILE A 342 -11.78 -3.70 -2.41
N PHE A 343 -11.01 -3.51 -1.35
CA PHE A 343 -10.15 -2.34 -1.20
C PHE A 343 -9.13 -2.24 -2.34
N HIS A 344 -8.50 -3.35 -2.73
CA HIS A 344 -7.53 -3.32 -3.83
C HIS A 344 -8.17 -3.23 -5.21
N VAL A 345 -9.39 -3.74 -5.43
CA VAL A 345 -10.15 -3.44 -6.67
C VAL A 345 -10.37 -1.93 -6.82
N ILE A 346 -10.68 -1.22 -5.73
CA ILE A 346 -10.82 0.24 -5.75
C ILE A 346 -9.47 0.90 -6.10
N VAL A 347 -8.37 0.45 -5.49
CA VAL A 347 -7.02 0.94 -5.81
C VAL A 347 -6.66 0.71 -7.27
N ASP A 348 -6.92 -0.49 -7.80
CA ASP A 348 -6.67 -0.85 -9.20
C ASP A 348 -7.42 0.09 -10.14
N ILE A 349 -8.70 0.36 -9.88
CA ILE A 349 -9.51 1.32 -10.66
C ILE A 349 -8.90 2.74 -10.61
N LEU A 350 -8.45 3.19 -9.44
CA LEU A 350 -7.79 4.49 -9.28
C LEU A 350 -6.44 4.58 -9.98
N GLN A 351 -5.79 3.44 -10.21
CA GLN A 351 -4.55 3.30 -10.99
C GLN A 351 -4.84 3.05 -12.49
N SER A 352 -6.08 3.30 -12.94
CA SER A 352 -6.51 3.13 -14.33
C SER A 352 -6.49 1.69 -14.83
N VAL A 353 -6.57 0.70 -13.93
CA VAL A 353 -6.81 -0.70 -14.26
C VAL A 353 -8.33 -0.93 -14.31
N PRO A 354 -8.91 -1.35 -15.45
CA PRO A 354 -10.33 -1.67 -15.54
C PRO A 354 -10.72 -2.75 -14.54
N MET A 355 -11.94 -2.66 -13.98
CA MET A 355 -12.43 -3.62 -12.98
C MET A 355 -12.41 -5.06 -13.51
N GLU A 356 -12.70 -5.25 -14.80
CA GLU A 356 -12.71 -6.54 -15.49
C GLU A 356 -11.32 -7.16 -15.58
N ARG A 357 -10.27 -6.35 -15.50
CA ARG A 357 -8.86 -6.77 -15.51
C ARG A 357 -8.28 -6.91 -14.11
N SER A 358 -8.98 -6.47 -13.07
CA SER A 358 -8.47 -6.52 -11.70
C SER A 358 -8.40 -7.98 -11.21
N GLY A 359 -7.19 -8.48 -11.00
CA GLY A 359 -6.96 -9.77 -10.35
C GLY A 359 -6.96 -9.72 -8.82
N SER A 360 -7.34 -8.58 -8.21
CA SER A 360 -7.37 -8.41 -6.76
C SER A 360 -8.25 -9.45 -6.06
N MET A 361 -9.46 -9.68 -6.57
CA MET A 361 -10.41 -10.65 -5.99
C MET A 361 -9.84 -12.08 -5.92
N PRO A 362 -9.46 -12.73 -7.04
CA PRO A 362 -8.92 -14.07 -6.99
C PRO A 362 -7.62 -14.16 -6.17
N PHE A 363 -6.75 -13.15 -6.23
CA PHE A 363 -5.50 -13.12 -5.47
C PHE A 363 -5.72 -13.15 -3.95
N TYR A 364 -6.47 -12.18 -3.42
CA TYR A 364 -6.65 -12.06 -1.96
C TYR A 364 -7.49 -13.22 -1.40
N LEU A 365 -8.52 -13.66 -2.11
CA LEU A 365 -9.34 -14.80 -1.68
C LEU A 365 -8.58 -16.13 -1.72
N ALA A 366 -7.59 -16.29 -2.61
CA ALA A 366 -6.74 -17.48 -2.63
C ALA A 366 -6.05 -17.70 -1.28
N PHE A 367 -5.63 -16.64 -0.56
CA PHE A 367 -4.98 -16.79 0.75
C PHE A 367 -5.85 -17.49 1.78
N VAL A 368 -7.18 -17.41 1.68
CA VAL A 368 -8.08 -18.17 2.57
C VAL A 368 -7.82 -19.67 2.38
N LEU A 369 -7.80 -20.13 1.14
CA LEU A 369 -7.51 -21.52 0.79
C LEU A 369 -6.08 -21.92 1.16
N GLY A 370 -5.09 -21.09 0.79
CA GLY A 370 -3.68 -21.36 1.11
C GLY A 370 -3.45 -21.52 2.61
N ILE A 371 -4.11 -20.68 3.41
CA ILE A 371 -4.01 -20.74 4.86
C ILE A 371 -4.74 -21.96 5.45
N MET A 372 -5.88 -22.37 4.89
CA MET A 372 -6.57 -23.61 5.27
C MET A 372 -5.72 -24.85 4.94
N LEU A 373 -5.08 -24.86 3.78
CA LEU A 373 -4.14 -25.91 3.37
C LEU A 373 -2.93 -25.98 4.31
N GLU A 374 -2.31 -24.83 4.59
CA GLU A 374 -1.18 -24.70 5.52
C GLU A 374 -1.55 -25.25 6.92
N ASP A 375 -2.74 -24.91 7.44
CA ASP A 375 -3.23 -25.46 8.70
C ASP A 375 -3.45 -26.97 8.66
N GLY A 376 -4.04 -27.47 7.57
CA GLY A 376 -4.28 -28.89 7.36
C GLY A 376 -2.99 -29.69 7.41
N VAL A 377 -1.98 -29.27 6.63
CA VAL A 377 -0.64 -29.89 6.60
C VAL A 377 0.02 -29.84 7.97
N GLN A 378 -0.02 -28.68 8.66
CA GLN A 378 0.55 -28.55 10.00
C GLN A 378 -0.15 -29.45 11.03
N ASN A 379 -1.47 -29.63 10.92
CA ASN A 379 -2.24 -30.49 11.82
C ASN A 379 -1.98 -31.98 11.56
N ILE A 380 -1.91 -32.40 10.30
CA ILE A 380 -1.53 -33.77 9.92
C ILE A 380 -0.12 -34.07 10.43
N TRP A 381 0.84 -33.17 10.19
CA TRP A 381 2.22 -33.31 10.69
C TRP A 381 2.29 -33.44 12.22
N LYS A 382 1.45 -32.72 12.97
CA LYS A 382 1.34 -32.85 14.44
C LYS A 382 0.80 -34.21 14.88
N ARG A 383 -0.12 -34.80 14.12
CA ARG A 383 -0.70 -36.11 14.42
C ARG A 383 0.24 -37.27 14.11
N VAL A 384 1.04 -37.14 13.04
CA VAL A 384 2.00 -38.17 12.60
C VAL A 384 3.25 -38.23 13.48
N GLN A 385 3.61 -37.14 14.17
CA GLN A 385 4.73 -37.14 15.13
C GLN A 385 4.53 -38.21 16.23
N THR A 386 5.56 -39.03 16.43
CA THR A 386 5.55 -40.12 17.41
C THR A 386 5.64 -39.59 18.84
N SER A 387 5.37 -40.45 19.85
CA SER A 387 5.52 -40.04 21.26
C SER A 387 6.95 -39.72 21.67
N ASN A 388 7.96 -40.30 21.01
CA ASN A 388 9.37 -39.94 21.20
C ASN A 388 9.68 -38.54 20.65
N ASP A 389 9.17 -38.20 19.47
CA ASP A 389 9.32 -36.86 18.87
C ASP A 389 8.67 -35.77 19.75
N ARG A 390 7.56 -36.10 20.41
CA ARG A 390 6.88 -35.18 21.35
C ARG A 390 7.71 -34.92 22.61
N HIS A 391 8.39 -35.94 23.14
CA HIS A 391 9.27 -35.82 24.31
C HIS A 391 10.54 -35.02 24.02
N GLU A 392 11.20 -35.25 22.88
CA GLU A 392 12.35 -34.43 22.46
C GLU A 392 11.98 -32.97 22.25
N LYS A 393 10.81 -32.72 21.65
CA LYS A 393 10.30 -31.36 21.40
C LYS A 393 9.90 -30.62 22.67
N ALA A 394 9.46 -31.33 23.72
CA ALA A 394 9.24 -30.77 25.04
C ALA A 394 10.57 -30.38 25.73
N LYS A 395 11.66 -31.14 25.48
CA LYS A 395 13.03 -30.79 25.91
C LYS A 395 13.63 -29.61 25.11
N GLN A 396 13.26 -29.45 23.84
CA GLN A 396 13.76 -28.41 22.92
C GLN A 396 12.99 -27.08 22.98
N SER A 397 12.11 -26.87 23.96
CA SER A 397 11.17 -25.74 24.03
C SER A 397 11.81 -24.37 24.33
N SER A 398 12.83 -23.95 23.56
CA SER A 398 13.30 -22.57 23.51
C SER A 398 12.38 -21.66 22.66
N GLY A 399 11.25 -22.18 22.17
CA GLY A 399 10.35 -21.43 21.26
C GLY A 399 10.93 -21.19 19.87
N ILE A 400 12.14 -21.71 19.58
CA ILE A 400 12.83 -21.54 18.31
C ILE A 400 12.34 -22.60 17.32
N VAL A 401 11.81 -22.16 16.18
CA VAL A 401 11.42 -23.06 15.09
C VAL A 401 12.68 -23.58 14.39
N PRO A 402 12.86 -24.91 14.23
CA PRO A 402 14.00 -25.49 13.52
C PRO A 402 14.20 -24.88 12.13
N LEU A 403 15.46 -24.68 11.73
CA LEU A 403 15.82 -23.98 10.49
C LEU A 403 15.17 -24.62 9.26
N TRP A 404 15.20 -25.95 9.14
CA TRP A 404 14.60 -26.65 8.00
C TRP A 404 13.09 -26.39 7.87
N LYS A 405 12.34 -26.25 8.98
CA LYS A 405 10.91 -25.92 8.97
C LYS A 405 10.69 -24.49 8.49
N ARG A 406 11.59 -23.57 8.88
CA ARG A 406 11.57 -22.19 8.38
C ARG A 406 11.85 -22.15 6.89
N THR A 407 12.86 -22.88 6.41
CA THR A 407 13.20 -22.95 4.99
C THR A 407 12.07 -23.54 4.16
N ALA A 408 11.50 -24.68 4.58
CA ALA A 408 10.36 -25.30 3.91
C ALA A 408 9.13 -24.36 3.88
N GLY A 409 8.87 -23.68 4.99
CA GLY A 409 7.81 -22.68 5.08
C GLY A 409 8.05 -21.45 4.20
N LEU A 410 9.29 -20.97 4.10
CA LEU A 410 9.66 -19.87 3.19
C LEU A 410 9.44 -20.28 1.73
N VAL A 411 9.87 -21.48 1.34
CA VAL A 411 9.64 -22.00 -0.01
C VAL A 411 8.15 -22.08 -0.31
N TRP A 412 7.34 -22.60 0.63
CA TRP A 412 5.88 -22.63 0.51
C TRP A 412 5.28 -21.23 0.30
N VAL A 413 5.65 -20.26 1.14
CA VAL A 413 5.14 -18.88 1.03
C VAL A 413 5.59 -18.21 -0.25
N MET A 414 6.85 -18.39 -0.68
CA MET A 414 7.38 -17.83 -1.92
C MET A 414 6.69 -18.41 -3.15
N LEU A 415 6.48 -19.73 -3.20
CA LEU A 415 5.75 -20.37 -4.29
C LEU A 415 4.28 -19.92 -4.31
N TRP A 416 3.62 -19.88 -3.15
CA TRP A 416 2.24 -19.41 -3.05
C TRP A 416 2.10 -17.97 -3.54
N LEU A 417 2.93 -17.05 -3.02
CA LEU A 417 2.95 -15.64 -3.43
C LEU A 417 3.27 -15.53 -4.92
N GLY A 418 4.33 -16.18 -5.40
CA GLY A 418 4.78 -16.08 -6.78
C GLY A 418 3.71 -16.52 -7.79
N VAL A 419 3.05 -17.65 -7.54
CA VAL A 419 2.01 -18.17 -8.43
C VAL A 419 0.74 -17.33 -8.36
N THR A 420 0.20 -17.10 -7.16
CA THR A 420 -1.07 -16.36 -7.00
C THR A 420 -0.97 -14.90 -7.42
N SER A 421 0.21 -14.28 -7.29
CA SER A 421 0.43 -12.90 -7.73
C SER A 421 0.35 -12.71 -9.23
N THR A 422 0.38 -13.79 -10.04
CA THR A 422 0.15 -13.71 -11.48
C THR A 422 -1.22 -13.10 -11.80
N TRP A 423 -2.26 -13.45 -11.03
CA TRP A 423 -3.56 -12.80 -11.16
C TRP A 423 -3.45 -11.30 -10.93
N TYR A 424 -2.70 -10.88 -9.91
CA TYR A 424 -2.70 -9.51 -9.44
C TYR A 424 -1.75 -8.57 -10.22
N PHE A 425 -0.52 -8.99 -10.45
CA PHE A 425 0.51 -8.12 -11.04
C PHE A 425 0.54 -8.14 -12.55
N THR A 426 0.17 -9.23 -13.23
CA THR A 426 0.21 -9.27 -14.70
C THR A 426 -0.68 -8.17 -15.31
N PRO A 427 -1.95 -8.00 -14.90
CA PRO A 427 -2.78 -6.91 -15.43
C PRO A 427 -2.25 -5.52 -15.05
N MET A 428 -1.67 -5.37 -13.86
CA MET A 428 -1.09 -4.11 -13.37
C MET A 428 0.14 -3.69 -14.18
N ILE A 429 1.06 -4.63 -14.43
CA ILE A 429 2.26 -4.40 -15.25
C ILE A 429 1.86 -4.01 -16.67
N GLN A 430 0.89 -4.72 -17.25
CA GLN A 430 0.39 -4.46 -18.60
C GLN A 430 -0.37 -3.13 -18.77
N SER A 431 -0.91 -2.58 -17.68
CA SER A 431 -1.66 -1.32 -17.68
C SER A 431 -0.84 -0.11 -17.22
N THR A 432 0.42 -0.33 -16.85
CA THR A 432 1.30 0.76 -16.41
C THR A 432 1.70 1.63 -17.61
N ASN A 433 1.23 2.89 -17.60
CA ASN A 433 1.59 3.87 -18.64
C ASN A 433 3.01 4.43 -18.43
N ASP A 434 3.67 4.82 -19.53
CA ASP A 434 5.07 5.30 -19.59
C ASP A 434 5.39 6.54 -18.71
N ASP A 435 4.37 7.26 -18.24
CA ASP A 435 4.51 8.48 -17.45
C ASP A 435 4.45 8.26 -15.92
N LEU A 436 4.24 7.02 -15.44
CA LEU A 436 4.21 6.74 -13.99
C LEU A 436 5.61 6.75 -13.38
N ARG A 437 6.03 7.93 -12.91
CA ARG A 437 7.22 8.04 -12.05
C ARG A 437 6.82 7.96 -10.58
N VAL A 438 7.39 6.99 -9.87
CA VAL A 438 7.28 6.88 -8.41
C VAL A 438 8.15 7.93 -7.74
N ILE A 439 9.31 8.26 -8.33
CA ILE A 439 10.23 9.29 -7.84
C ILE A 439 10.29 10.46 -8.83
N PRO A 440 10.19 11.71 -8.35
CA PRO A 440 10.11 12.88 -9.23
C PRO A 440 11.44 13.18 -9.95
N PHE A 441 12.56 12.68 -9.43
CA PHE A 441 13.90 12.82 -10.00
C PHE A 441 14.45 11.47 -10.47
N SER A 442 15.42 11.50 -11.40
CA SER A 442 16.15 10.31 -11.83
C SER A 442 17.64 10.60 -11.85
N VAL A 443 18.37 10.00 -10.92
CA VAL A 443 19.83 10.09 -10.81
C VAL A 443 20.49 9.31 -11.94
N ALA A 444 19.89 8.19 -12.36
CA ALA A 444 20.35 7.37 -13.48
C ALA A 444 20.54 8.19 -14.77
N LYS A 445 19.70 9.21 -15.00
CA LYS A 445 19.83 10.12 -16.14
C LYS A 445 21.06 11.02 -16.08
N TYR A 446 21.56 11.36 -14.89
CA TYR A 446 22.67 12.29 -14.71
C TYR A 446 24.03 11.59 -14.64
N ILE A 447 24.12 10.45 -13.93
CA ILE A 447 25.39 9.74 -13.69
C ILE A 447 25.52 8.43 -14.47
N GLY A 448 24.47 8.02 -15.18
CA GLY A 448 24.39 6.74 -15.89
C GLY A 448 23.93 5.58 -15.02
N PHE A 449 23.34 4.56 -15.66
CA PHE A 449 22.75 3.41 -14.98
C PHE A 449 23.78 2.54 -14.25
N GLN A 450 24.89 2.17 -14.91
CA GLN A 450 25.91 1.29 -14.32
C GLN A 450 26.62 1.91 -13.09
N PRO A 451 27.04 3.19 -13.11
CA PRO A 451 27.58 3.85 -11.92
C PRO A 451 26.55 3.92 -10.78
N LEU A 452 25.27 4.18 -11.07
CA LEU A 452 24.21 4.20 -10.07
C LEU A 452 24.04 2.83 -9.39
N VAL A 453 24.04 1.74 -10.15
CA VAL A 453 23.98 0.37 -9.59
C VAL A 453 25.15 0.13 -8.64
N GLY A 454 26.38 0.50 -9.04
CA GLY A 454 27.57 0.39 -8.17
C GLY A 454 27.42 1.17 -6.87
N ILE A 455 26.90 2.41 -6.94
CA ILE A 455 26.64 3.25 -5.75
C ILE A 455 25.58 2.61 -4.86
N VAL A 456 24.47 2.12 -5.42
CA VAL A 456 23.37 1.53 -4.64
C VAL A 456 23.81 0.25 -3.94
N VAL A 457 24.59 -0.59 -4.61
CA VAL A 457 25.15 -1.82 -4.00
C VAL A 457 26.14 -1.45 -2.90
N GLY A 458 27.11 -0.57 -3.17
CA GLY A 458 28.12 -0.17 -2.18
C GLY A 458 27.51 0.54 -0.96
N SER A 459 26.63 1.52 -1.19
CA SER A 459 25.92 2.22 -0.11
C SER A 459 24.91 1.32 0.61
N GLY A 460 24.31 0.35 -0.09
CA GLY A 460 23.47 -0.69 0.51
C GLY A 460 24.24 -1.51 1.53
N VAL A 461 25.40 -2.06 1.16
CA VAL A 461 26.27 -2.79 2.11
C VAL A 461 26.61 -1.88 3.30
N GLY A 462 26.96 -0.62 3.05
CA GLY A 462 27.21 0.36 4.11
C GLY A 462 26.02 0.53 5.07
N ILE A 463 24.81 0.68 4.55
CA ILE A 463 23.58 0.84 5.34
C ILE A 463 23.23 -0.44 6.10
N ALA A 464 23.35 -1.61 5.48
CA ALA A 464 23.11 -2.89 6.14
C ALA A 464 24.06 -3.10 7.31
N VAL A 465 25.35 -2.78 7.15
CA VAL A 465 26.36 -2.97 8.20
C VAL A 465 26.28 -1.88 9.27
N VAL A 466 26.24 -0.62 8.88
CA VAL A 466 26.34 0.53 9.80
C VAL A 466 25.01 0.80 10.49
N LEU A 467 23.90 0.77 9.75
CA LEU A 467 22.56 1.10 10.26
C LEU A 467 21.73 -0.13 10.65
N GLU A 468 22.27 -1.34 10.47
CA GLU A 468 21.63 -2.63 10.74
C GLU A 468 20.24 -2.71 10.11
N VAL A 469 20.15 -2.35 8.83
CA VAL A 469 18.91 -2.35 8.05
C VAL A 469 18.81 -3.65 7.27
N GLU A 470 17.64 -4.28 7.33
CA GLU A 470 17.29 -5.38 6.44
C GLU A 470 16.94 -4.79 5.06
N ILE A 471 17.85 -5.03 4.10
CA ILE A 471 17.80 -4.56 2.70
C ILE A 471 16.90 -5.45 1.86
#